data_AF-A0A3E4LTZ7-F1
#
_entry.id   AF-A0A3E4LTZ7-F1
#
_cell.length_a   1.000
_cell.length_b   1.000
_cell.length_c   1.000
_cell.angle_alpha   90.00
_cell.angle_beta   90.00
_cell.angle_gamma   90.00
#
_symmetry.space_group_name_H-M   'P 1'
#
loop_
_entity.id
_entity.type
_entity.pdbx_description
1 polymer ?
#
loop_
_entity_poly.entity_id
_entity_poly.type
_entity_poly.pdbx_seq_one_letter_code
_entity_poly.pdbx_strand_id
1 'polypeptide(L)'
;MAGFLIALLSGALMSVQGVFNTQVTKSTGIWVSNGWVQLSAFALCVVVWLATGRESVSTLWEVRPHYMLLGGVIGAGITWTVIQSVSALGPARSALLIVIAQLAVSYLIQLFGLFGMDQEPFSWKKAGGLLLAVAGIMIFQLSGTK
;
A
#
# COMPACT_ATOMS: atom_id res chain seq x y z
N MET A 1 -14.00 -1.96 16.94
CA MET A 1 -12.67 -2.22 17.54
C MET A 1 -11.80 -3.15 16.69
N ALA A 2 -12.33 -4.24 16.11
CA ALA A 2 -11.57 -5.14 15.23
C ALA A 2 -10.82 -4.43 14.08
N GLY A 3 -11.45 -3.44 13.43
CA GLY A 3 -10.82 -2.68 12.34
C GLY A 3 -9.52 -1.96 12.73
N PHE A 4 -9.40 -1.48 13.97
CA PHE A 4 -8.16 -0.84 14.46
C PHE A 4 -7.01 -1.85 14.57
N LEU A 5 -7.29 -3.04 15.11
CA LEU A 5 -6.30 -4.11 15.22
C LEU A 5 -5.88 -4.63 13.84
N ILE A 6 -6.82 -4.76 12.90
CA ILE A 6 -6.53 -5.14 11.51
C ILE A 6 -5.64 -4.09 10.83
N ALA A 7 -5.91 -2.79 11.04
CA ALA A 7 -5.09 -1.72 10.49
C ALA A 7 -3.65 -1.74 11.04
N LEU A 8 -3.49 -1.96 12.35
CA LEU A 8 -2.16 -2.12 12.96
C LEU A 8 -1.42 -3.34 12.40
N LEU A 9 -2.11 -4.48 12.27
CA LEU A 9 -1.54 -5.69 11.69
C LEU A 9 -1.12 -5.47 10.23
N SER A 10 -1.94 -4.78 9.44
CA SER A 10 -1.63 -4.41 8.05
C SER A 10 -0.36 -3.56 7.98
N GLY A 11 -0.19 -2.58 8.87
CA GLY A 11 1.02 -1.76 8.93
C GLY A 11 2.27 -2.58 9.28
N ALA A 12 2.15 -3.49 10.24
CA ALA A 12 3.26 -4.39 10.61
C ALA A 12 3.66 -5.30 9.43
N LEU A 13 2.67 -5.90 8.75
CA LEU A 13 2.90 -6.76 7.59
C LEU A 13 3.54 -6.01 6.42
N MET A 14 3.13 -4.77 6.13
CA MET A 14 3.76 -3.95 5.08
C MET A 14 5.26 -3.71 5.33
N SER A 15 5.65 -3.46 6.59
CA SER A 15 7.06 -3.27 6.93
C SER A 15 7.87 -4.54 6.70
N VAL A 16 7.37 -5.69 7.16
CA VAL A 16 8.01 -7.01 6.97
C VAL A 16 8.11 -7.34 5.47
N GLN A 17 7.03 -7.14 4.72
CA GLN A 17 6.99 -7.37 3.28
C GLN A 17 8.03 -6.52 2.54
N GLY A 18 8.16 -5.23 2.87
CA GLY A 18 9.17 -4.36 2.25
C GLY A 18 10.61 -4.86 2.48
N VAL A 19 10.92 -5.33 3.69
CA VAL A 19 12.22 -5.92 4.01
C VAL A 19 12.45 -7.23 3.25
N PHE A 20 11.49 -8.15 3.28
CA PHE A 20 11.62 -9.45 2.61
C PHE A 20 11.79 -9.28 1.10
N ASN A 21 10.96 -8.45 0.47
CA ASN A 21 11.02 -8.20 -0.97
C ASN A 21 12.33 -7.56 -1.39
N THR A 22 12.89 -6.67 -0.55
CA THR A 22 14.22 -6.08 -0.79
C THR A 22 15.31 -7.16 -0.75
N GLN A 23 15.25 -8.07 0.22
CA GLN A 23 16.24 -9.14 0.34
C GLN A 23 16.14 -10.16 -0.80
N VAL A 24 14.93 -10.57 -1.21
CA VAL A 24 14.72 -11.46 -2.36
C VAL A 24 15.21 -10.79 -3.65
N THR A 25 14.95 -9.49 -3.80
CA THR A 25 15.41 -8.70 -4.95
C THR A 25 16.92 -8.65 -5.06
N LYS A 26 17.65 -8.50 -3.94
CA LYS A 26 19.13 -8.52 -3.95
C LYS A 26 19.69 -9.83 -4.51
N SER A 27 19.01 -10.95 -4.27
CA SER A 27 19.46 -12.28 -4.71
C SER A 27 18.99 -12.68 -6.11
N THR A 28 17.88 -12.11 -6.60
CA THR A 28 17.20 -12.61 -7.81
C THR A 28 16.95 -11.55 -8.89
N GLY A 29 17.11 -10.26 -8.56
CA GLY A 29 16.74 -9.14 -9.41
C GLY A 29 15.28 -8.70 -9.22
N ILE A 30 15.00 -7.45 -9.60
CA ILE A 30 13.73 -6.76 -9.32
C ILE A 30 12.54 -7.50 -9.94
N TRP A 31 12.62 -7.84 -11.22
CA TRP A 31 11.47 -8.40 -11.95
C TRP A 31 11.18 -9.85 -11.58
N VAL A 32 12.22 -10.63 -11.29
CA VAL A 32 12.08 -12.02 -10.80
C VAL A 32 11.47 -12.03 -9.40
N SER A 33 11.99 -11.20 -8.49
CA SER A 33 11.44 -11.06 -7.14
C SER A 33 9.98 -10.59 -7.17
N ASN A 34 9.66 -9.57 -7.98
CA ASN A 34 8.29 -9.03 -8.04
C ASN A 34 7.31 -10.06 -8.63
N GLY A 35 7.73 -10.78 -9.67
CA GLY A 35 6.95 -11.88 -10.24
C GLY A 35 6.70 -13.00 -9.21
N TRP A 36 7.72 -13.38 -8.44
CA TRP A 36 7.59 -14.40 -7.39
C TRP A 36 6.65 -13.98 -6.26
N VAL A 37 6.75 -12.74 -5.79
CA VAL A 37 5.87 -12.19 -4.74
C VAL A 37 4.42 -12.17 -5.22
N GLN A 38 4.17 -11.69 -6.45
CA GLN A 38 2.81 -11.64 -6.99
C GLN A 38 2.24 -13.06 -7.21
N LEU A 39 3.07 -14.00 -7.66
CA LEU A 39 2.68 -15.40 -7.87
C LEU A 39 2.34 -16.10 -6.56
N SER A 40 3.16 -15.94 -5.52
CA SER A 40 2.90 -16.52 -4.19
C SER A 40 1.67 -15.92 -3.53
N ALA A 41 1.44 -14.61 -3.68
CA ALA A 41 0.21 -13.95 -3.24
C ALA A 41 -1.01 -14.51 -3.97
N PHE A 42 -0.93 -14.67 -5.31
CA PHE A 42 -2.00 -15.26 -6.10
C PHE A 42 -2.31 -16.70 -5.68
N ALA A 43 -1.29 -17.53 -5.47
CA ALA A 43 -1.45 -18.91 -5.01
C ALA A 43 -2.18 -18.96 -3.65
N LEU A 44 -1.81 -18.08 -2.71
CA LEU A 44 -2.50 -17.96 -1.42
C LEU A 44 -3.97 -17.57 -1.61
N CYS A 45 -4.27 -16.58 -2.46
CA CYS A 45 -5.64 -16.19 -2.78
C CYS A 45 -6.46 -17.36 -3.32
N VAL A 46 -5.90 -18.17 -4.22
CA VAL A 46 -6.57 -19.37 -4.77
C VAL A 46 -6.87 -20.39 -3.66
N VAL A 47 -5.90 -20.68 -2.79
CA VAL A 47 -6.09 -21.63 -1.68
C VAL A 47 -7.20 -21.16 -0.74
N VAL A 48 -7.19 -19.88 -0.35
CA VAL A 48 -8.20 -19.30 0.53
C VAL A 48 -9.58 -19.27 -0.13
N TRP A 49 -9.66 -18.89 -1.41
CA TRP A 49 -10.91 -18.89 -2.17
C TRP A 49 -11.53 -20.29 -2.28
N LEU A 50 -10.70 -21.32 -2.53
CA LEU A 50 -11.16 -22.71 -2.53
C LEU A 50 -11.69 -23.17 -1.16
N ALA A 51 -11.21 -22.59 -0.06
CA ALA A 51 -11.58 -22.95 1.31
C ALA A 51 -12.77 -22.16 1.89
N THR A 52 -13.00 -20.92 1.44
CA THR A 52 -13.95 -19.98 2.09
C THR A 52 -15.28 -19.80 1.35
N GLY A 53 -15.41 -20.33 0.15
CA GLY A 53 -16.64 -20.25 -0.65
C GLY A 53 -16.29 -19.77 -2.05
N ARG A 54 -16.39 -20.70 -3.01
CA ARG A 54 -16.01 -20.52 -4.42
C ARG A 54 -16.95 -19.55 -5.14
N GLU A 55 -16.94 -18.29 -4.73
CA GLU A 55 -17.70 -17.22 -5.38
C GLU A 55 -17.35 -17.19 -6.87
N SER A 56 -18.36 -16.94 -7.71
CA SER A 56 -18.20 -17.04 -9.15
C SER A 56 -17.17 -16.04 -9.66
N VAL A 57 -16.12 -16.53 -10.31
CA VAL A 57 -15.10 -15.70 -10.98
C VAL A 57 -15.73 -14.83 -12.07
N SER A 58 -16.92 -15.18 -12.56
CA SER A 58 -17.65 -14.39 -13.57
C SER A 58 -18.00 -12.98 -13.10
N THR A 59 -18.14 -12.75 -11.78
CA THR A 59 -18.48 -11.42 -11.22
C THR A 59 -17.36 -10.40 -11.44
N LEU A 60 -16.12 -10.82 -11.68
CA LEU A 60 -15.03 -9.91 -12.06
C LEU A 60 -15.33 -9.17 -13.36
N TRP A 61 -16.07 -9.77 -14.28
CA TRP A 61 -16.48 -9.15 -15.55
C TRP A 61 -17.64 -8.15 -15.38
N GLU A 62 -18.29 -8.16 -14.23
CA GLU A 62 -19.35 -7.21 -13.90
C GLU A 62 -18.78 -5.92 -13.29
N VAL A 63 -17.51 -5.94 -12.85
CA VAL A 63 -16.82 -4.77 -12.30
C VAL A 63 -16.68 -3.68 -13.37
N ARG A 64 -17.48 -2.62 -13.22
CA ARG A 64 -17.39 -1.42 -14.02
C ARG A 64 -17.06 -0.23 -13.13
N PRO A 65 -16.17 0.66 -13.60
CA PRO A 65 -15.38 0.61 -14.84
C PRO A 65 -14.19 -0.38 -14.80
N HIS A 66 -13.92 -1.05 -15.93
CA HIS A 66 -12.93 -2.14 -16.03
C HIS A 66 -11.49 -1.75 -15.65
N TYR A 67 -11.12 -0.47 -15.70
CA TYR A 67 -9.78 -0.03 -15.26
C TYR A 67 -9.55 -0.31 -13.76
N MET A 68 -10.59 -0.49 -12.96
CA MET A 68 -10.48 -0.87 -11.55
C MET A 68 -9.81 -2.25 -11.38
N LEU A 69 -9.88 -3.11 -12.39
CA LEU A 69 -9.20 -4.42 -12.40
C LEU A 69 -7.67 -4.30 -12.55
N LEU A 70 -7.14 -3.11 -12.88
CA LEU A 70 -5.70 -2.85 -12.94
C LEU A 70 -5.03 -2.77 -11.56
N GLY A 71 -5.76 -3.03 -10.47
CA GLY A 71 -5.21 -3.09 -9.12
C GLY A 71 -3.99 -3.99 -8.99
N GLY A 72 -3.93 -5.11 -9.73
CA GLY A 72 -2.75 -5.98 -9.76
C GLY A 72 -1.52 -5.32 -10.41
N VAL A 73 -1.71 -4.56 -11.48
CA VAL A 73 -0.64 -3.80 -12.15
C VAL A 73 -0.13 -2.69 -11.25
N ILE A 74 -1.04 -1.97 -10.58
CA ILE A 74 -0.70 -0.95 -9.58
C ILE A 74 0.06 -1.61 -8.41
N GLY A 75 -0.37 -2.80 -7.95
CA GLY A 75 0.30 -3.56 -6.90
C GLY A 75 1.73 -3.96 -7.24
N ALA A 76 1.98 -4.37 -8.49
CA ALA A 76 3.34 -4.63 -8.97
C ALA A 76 4.20 -3.35 -8.98
N GLY A 77 3.62 -2.21 -9.37
CA GLY A 77 4.28 -0.90 -9.30
C GLY A 77 4.57 -0.44 -7.86
N ILE A 78 3.63 -0.65 -6.94
CA ILE A 78 3.81 -0.38 -5.51
C ILE A 78 4.96 -1.24 -4.97
N THR A 79 4.96 -2.55 -5.26
CA THR A 79 6.01 -3.45 -4.77
C THR A 79 7.39 -3.02 -5.24
N TRP A 80 7.53 -2.65 -6.51
CA TRP A 80 8.78 -2.13 -7.05
C TRP A 80 9.22 -0.82 -6.37
N THR A 81 8.32 0.16 -6.24
CA THR A 81 8.66 1.45 -5.60
C THR A 81 9.00 1.29 -4.13
N VAL A 82 8.35 0.36 -3.42
CA VAL A 82 8.69 0.00 -2.03
C VAL A 82 10.09 -0.60 -1.95
N ILE A 83 10.44 -1.58 -2.79
CA ILE A 83 11.78 -2.20 -2.80
C ILE A 83 12.87 -1.14 -3.04
N GLN A 84 12.64 -0.26 -4.03
CA GLN A 84 13.58 0.81 -4.35
C GLN A 84 13.73 1.80 -3.19
N SER A 85 12.62 2.22 -2.59
CA SER A 85 12.60 3.13 -1.44
C SER A 85 13.34 2.53 -0.25
N VAL A 86 13.02 1.28 0.13
CA VAL A 86 13.66 0.57 1.25
C VAL A 86 15.15 0.37 1.02
N SER A 87 15.56 0.08 -0.21
CA SER A 87 16.97 -0.06 -0.57
C SER A 87 17.74 1.26 -0.48
N ALA A 88 17.11 2.38 -0.83
CA ALA A 88 17.75 3.70 -0.87
C ALA A 88 17.73 4.45 0.48
N LEU A 89 16.63 4.33 1.23
CA LEU A 89 16.35 5.15 2.42
C LEU A 89 16.30 4.32 3.72
N GLY A 90 16.32 2.98 3.61
CA GLY A 90 16.09 2.07 4.72
C GLY A 90 14.60 1.88 5.05
N PRO A 91 14.23 0.82 5.79
CA PRO A 91 12.83 0.45 6.01
C PRO A 91 12.00 1.53 6.72
N ALA A 92 12.54 2.12 7.80
CA ALA A 92 11.81 3.08 8.63
C ALA A 92 11.50 4.39 7.89
N ARG A 93 12.49 4.98 7.20
CA ARG A 93 12.28 6.23 6.45
C ARG A 93 11.34 6.04 5.26
N SER A 94 11.46 4.90 4.58
CA SER A 94 10.59 4.53 3.47
C SER A 94 9.14 4.42 3.89
N ALA A 95 8.86 3.65 4.96
CA ALA A 95 7.51 3.46 5.48
C ALA A 95 6.84 4.80 5.85
N LEU A 96 7.58 5.70 6.50
CA LEU A 96 7.06 7.01 6.89
C LEU A 96 6.68 7.90 5.70
N LEU A 97 7.55 7.96 4.68
CA LEU A 97 7.25 8.72 3.46
C LEU A 97 6.07 8.13 2.69
N ILE A 98 5.97 6.79 2.63
CA ILE A 98 4.84 6.09 2.00
C ILE A 98 3.53 6.45 2.71
N VAL A 99 3.49 6.40 4.05
CA VAL A 99 2.28 6.75 4.81
C VAL A 99 1.86 8.20 4.58
N ILE A 100 2.80 9.14 4.52
CA ILE A 100 2.48 10.55 4.19
C ILE A 100 1.83 10.65 2.80
N ALA A 101 2.48 10.05 1.80
CA ALA A 101 1.98 10.10 0.43
C ALA A 101 0.59 9.47 0.33
N GLN A 102 0.37 8.34 1.01
CA GLN A 102 -0.93 7.68 1.07
C GLN A 102 -2.00 8.56 1.72
N LEU A 103 -1.71 9.22 2.84
CA LEU A 103 -2.65 10.12 3.52
C LEU A 103 -2.98 11.34 2.66
N ALA A 104 -1.98 11.95 2.04
CA ALA A 104 -2.17 13.12 1.17
C ALA A 104 -3.01 12.76 -0.06
N VAL A 105 -2.66 11.68 -0.76
CA VAL A 105 -3.39 11.22 -1.95
C VAL A 105 -4.81 10.77 -1.58
N SER A 106 -4.99 10.05 -0.46
CA SER A 106 -6.30 9.63 0.03
C SER A 106 -7.21 10.82 0.34
N TYR A 107 -6.67 11.89 0.93
CA TYR A 107 -7.43 13.12 1.17
C TYR A 107 -7.81 13.81 -0.13
N LEU A 108 -6.91 13.88 -1.13
CA LEU A 108 -7.22 14.44 -2.44
C LEU A 108 -8.31 13.62 -3.17
N ILE A 109 -8.25 12.28 -3.10
CA ILE A 109 -9.28 11.40 -3.68
C ILE A 109 -10.65 11.72 -3.08
N GLN A 110 -10.76 11.85 -1.76
CA GLN A 110 -12.02 12.19 -1.06
C GLN A 110 -12.49 13.62 -1.41
N LEU A 111 -11.58 14.58 -1.47
CA LEU A 111 -11.90 15.98 -1.75
C LEU A 111 -12.48 16.18 -3.17
N PHE A 112 -11.97 15.42 -4.13
CA PHE A 112 -12.38 15.48 -5.54
C PHE A 112 -13.42 14.41 -5.92
N GLY A 113 -13.82 13.53 -4.99
CA GLY A 113 -14.74 12.42 -5.28
C GLY A 113 -14.22 11.46 -6.36
N LEU A 114 -12.90 11.28 -6.44
CA LEU A 114 -12.28 10.47 -7.49
C LEU A 114 -12.58 8.98 -7.28
N PHE A 115 -12.63 8.23 -8.38
CA PHE A 115 -12.82 6.77 -8.39
C PHE A 115 -14.14 6.27 -7.78
N GLY A 116 -15.18 7.13 -7.75
CA GLY A 116 -16.49 6.77 -7.21
C GLY A 116 -16.58 6.84 -5.69
N MET A 117 -15.59 7.46 -5.03
CA MET A 117 -15.66 7.78 -3.61
C MET A 117 -16.56 8.99 -3.37
N ASP A 118 -17.24 9.00 -2.22
CA ASP A 118 -18.07 10.12 -1.79
C ASP A 118 -17.22 11.39 -1.65
N GLN A 119 -17.67 12.47 -2.33
CA GLN A 119 -16.99 13.75 -2.26
C GLN A 119 -17.20 14.37 -0.89
N GLU A 120 -16.11 14.64 -0.19
CA GLU A 120 -16.15 15.25 1.14
C GLU A 120 -15.77 16.74 1.08
N PRO A 121 -16.48 17.62 1.80
CA PRO A 121 -16.12 19.04 1.84
C PRO A 121 -14.74 19.26 2.45
N PHE A 122 -14.02 20.25 1.91
CA PHE A 122 -12.71 20.63 2.43
C PHE A 122 -12.77 20.95 3.92
N SER A 123 -11.92 20.30 4.71
CA SER A 123 -11.86 20.48 6.15
C SER A 123 -10.48 20.98 6.56
N TRP A 124 -10.44 22.20 7.11
CA TRP A 124 -9.24 22.78 7.72
C TRP A 124 -8.66 21.90 8.83
N LYS A 125 -9.51 21.13 9.53
CA LYS A 125 -9.08 20.18 10.55
C LYS A 125 -8.30 19.02 9.94
N LYS A 126 -8.76 18.46 8.81
CA LYS A 126 -8.06 17.37 8.10
C LYS A 126 -6.76 17.86 7.49
N ALA A 127 -6.77 19.04 6.88
CA ALA A 127 -5.56 19.68 6.34
C ALA A 127 -4.52 19.95 7.45
N GLY A 128 -4.94 20.50 8.58
CA GLY A 128 -4.09 20.72 9.75
C GLY A 128 -3.55 19.42 10.37
N GLY A 129 -4.38 18.38 10.44
CA GLY A 129 -3.97 17.05 10.91
C GLY A 129 -2.93 16.40 9.99
N LEU A 130 -3.10 16.52 8.68
CA LEU A 130 -2.11 16.06 7.70
C LEU A 130 -0.79 16.83 7.84
N LEU A 131 -0.85 18.16 7.99
CA LEU A 131 0.35 18.99 8.21
C LEU A 131 1.08 18.60 9.50
N LEU A 132 0.36 18.35 10.60
CA LEU A 132 0.94 17.88 11.85
C LEU A 132 1.59 16.50 11.70
N ALA A 133 0.95 15.57 10.99
CA ALA A 133 1.52 14.25 10.72
C ALA A 133 2.82 14.37 9.90
N VAL A 134 2.83 15.20 8.87
CA VAL A 134 4.02 15.49 8.06
C VAL A 134 5.12 16.12 8.90
N ALA A 135 4.79 17.11 9.75
CA ALA A 135 5.75 17.77 10.63
C ALA A 135 6.37 16.79 11.65
N GLY A 136 5.55 15.96 12.30
CA GLY A 136 6.02 14.95 13.25
C GLY A 136 6.98 13.94 12.61
N ILE A 137 6.71 13.56 11.37
CA ILE A 137 7.56 12.65 10.61
C ILE A 137 8.86 13.34 10.15
N MET A 138 8.81 14.61 9.72
CA MET A 138 10.03 15.37 9.41
C MET A 138 10.95 15.47 10.62
N ILE A 139 10.41 15.69 11.81
CA ILE A 139 11.19 15.68 13.06
C ILE A 139 11.82 14.31 13.30
N PHE A 140 11.06 13.22 13.10
CA PHE A 140 11.58 11.87 13.24
C PHE A 140 12.72 11.58 12.25
N GLN A 141 12.59 12.03 11.00
CA GLN A 141 13.64 11.91 9.99
C GLN A 141 14.92 12.65 10.42
N LEU A 142 14.80 13.90 10.86
CA LEU A 142 15.93 14.72 11.33
C LEU A 142 16.64 14.10 12.55
N SER A 143 15.88 13.42 13.40
CA SER A 143 16.40 12.72 14.59
C SER A 143 17.15 11.43 14.25
N GLY A 144 16.84 10.82 13.10
CA GLY A 144 17.43 9.57 12.62
C GLY A 144 18.65 9.74 11.69
N THR A 145 19.09 10.97 11.45
CA THR A 145 20.36 11.30 10.77
C THR A 145 21.49 11.36 11.80
N LYS A 146 22.06 10.20 12.12
CA LYS A 146 23.42 10.06 12.65
C LYS A 146 24.18 9.09 11.76
#